data_AF-A0A395IKU5-F1
#
_entry.id   AF-A0A395IKU5-F1
#
_cell.length_a   1.000
_cell.length_b   1.000
_cell.length_c   1.000
_cell.angle_alpha   90.00
_cell.angle_beta   90.00
_cell.angle_gamma   90.00
#
_symmetry.space_group_name_H-M   'P 1'
#
loop_
_entity.id
_entity.type
_entity.pdbx_description
1 polymer ?
#
loop_
_entity_poly.entity_id
_entity_poly.type
_entity_poly.pdbx_seq_one_letter_code
_entity_poly.pdbx_strand_id
1 'polypeptide(L)'
;MAPFSSHSQCPHSTRDHYREPPSGFKRLLLALPTDVAVSLQRMADQQNIGAAGGKVSRMPRSLRGWARNWSWRRFLSLPHLLVCVWVGALLYGERWVFEEAVRACAWDEWERWPPNTTPHHLIFLADPQLTDPHSYPDRPWPLSTFTVWHTDNYMKRSYIQLSKQLHPDTVFFLGDLFDGGREWKTAHGNSEDQAWAKGRRPAKEQKHVENWGKRYGEDFWLQEYARFSRIFSDNWNLGGQKRELDRGDGNSLRVYREIMIWDSVHKSRVDVIANHTFVSVDALSLSAGVSDRPVSETAPITKPVEDFLNNVKVTKRKAVARELDYQAGKERILQYPHSVQDVELADYAHMPTLDPGPNGPEFPTILLTHVPLYRNPGTPCGPLREHWPPNSPTKRSNHARLPRSQKTPSA
;
A
#
# COMPACT_ATOMS: atom_id res chain seq x y z
N MET A 1 94.77 -18.02 24.61
CA MET A 1 94.79 -17.83 26.08
C MET A 1 93.38 -17.46 26.53
N ALA A 2 92.74 -18.36 27.26
CA ALA A 2 91.53 -18.09 28.05
C ALA A 2 91.94 -17.83 29.51
N PRO A 3 91.00 -17.36 30.35
CA PRO A 3 90.80 -17.97 31.66
C PRO A 3 89.31 -18.34 31.84
N PHE A 4 88.98 -19.62 32.05
CA PHE A 4 88.90 -20.33 33.33
C PHE A 4 87.71 -19.94 34.23
N SER A 5 86.73 -20.85 34.30
CA SER A 5 86.02 -21.34 35.51
C SER A 5 84.85 -22.23 35.05
N SER A 6 84.93 -23.56 35.09
CA SER A 6 84.74 -24.49 36.22
C SER A 6 83.34 -24.47 36.84
N HIS A 7 82.48 -25.46 36.52
CA HIS A 7 82.19 -26.59 37.42
C HIS A 7 81.06 -27.52 36.94
N SER A 8 81.39 -28.82 36.94
CA SER A 8 80.59 -30.02 37.29
C SER A 8 79.17 -30.23 36.74
N GLN A 9 79.06 -31.22 35.84
CA GLN A 9 77.85 -32.01 35.58
C GLN A 9 77.93 -33.35 36.34
N CYS A 10 76.83 -33.77 36.98
CA CYS A 10 76.43 -35.16 37.31
C CYS A 10 74.95 -35.18 37.79
N PRO A 11 74.21 -36.30 37.71
CA PRO A 11 73.11 -36.41 36.74
C PRO A 11 71.71 -36.76 37.29
N HIS A 12 70.73 -36.67 36.37
CA HIS A 12 69.39 -37.32 36.33
C HIS A 12 68.28 -36.87 37.30
N SER A 13 67.18 -36.35 36.75
CA SER A 13 65.91 -37.09 36.64
C SER A 13 64.83 -36.23 35.98
N THR A 14 64.16 -36.83 35.00
CA THR A 14 63.06 -36.33 34.18
C THR A 14 61.79 -36.02 34.98
N ARG A 15 61.18 -34.85 34.73
CA ARG A 15 59.72 -34.72 34.57
C ARG A 15 59.32 -33.33 34.04
N ASP A 16 59.64 -33.09 32.76
CA ASP A 16 58.91 -32.13 31.94
C ASP A 16 57.57 -32.75 31.50
N HIS A 17 56.48 -32.29 32.11
CA HIS A 17 55.14 -32.52 31.58
C HIS A 17 54.44 -31.19 31.35
N TYR A 18 54.98 -30.43 30.40
CA TYR A 18 54.18 -29.51 29.61
C TYR A 18 54.42 -29.79 28.13
N ARG A 19 53.61 -30.68 27.56
CA ARG A 19 53.45 -30.76 26.10
C ARG A 19 52.66 -29.54 25.68
N GLU A 20 53.32 -28.60 25.01
CA GLU A 20 52.61 -27.51 24.34
C GLU A 20 51.52 -28.09 23.44
N PRO A 21 50.29 -27.53 23.49
CA PRO A 21 49.22 -28.02 22.66
C PRO A 21 49.64 -27.91 21.17
N PRO A 22 49.44 -28.97 20.36
CA PRO A 22 49.74 -28.87 18.94
C PRO A 22 48.96 -27.70 18.34
N SER A 23 49.64 -26.91 17.51
CA SER A 23 49.05 -25.79 16.78
C SER A 23 47.76 -26.24 16.07
N GLY A 24 46.80 -25.32 15.90
CA GLY A 24 45.47 -25.66 15.34
C GLY A 24 45.54 -26.43 14.02
N PHE A 25 46.58 -26.18 13.22
CA PHE A 25 46.84 -26.91 11.98
C PHE A 25 47.22 -28.39 12.19
N LYS A 26 48.06 -28.70 13.19
CA LYS A 26 48.40 -30.09 13.54
C LYS A 26 47.21 -30.86 14.10
N ARG A 27 46.31 -30.19 14.83
CA ARG A 27 45.06 -30.79 15.31
C ARG A 27 44.10 -31.11 14.17
N LEU A 28 44.04 -30.23 13.17
CA LEU A 28 43.25 -30.44 11.96
C LEU A 28 43.78 -31.62 11.13
N LEU A 29 45.11 -31.72 10.97
CA LEU A 29 45.73 -32.83 10.23
C LEU A 29 45.52 -34.20 10.89
N LEU A 30 45.52 -34.26 12.23
CA LEU A 30 45.27 -35.49 12.99
C LEU A 30 43.79 -35.93 12.96
N ALA A 31 42.88 -35.03 12.62
CA ALA A 31 41.43 -35.30 12.55
C ALA A 31 40.96 -35.71 11.14
N LEU A 32 41.86 -35.73 10.16
CA LEU A 32 41.54 -36.05 8.77
C LEU A 32 41.94 -37.50 8.42
N PRO A 33 41.23 -38.15 7.47
CA PRO A 33 41.66 -39.42 6.91
C PRO A 33 43.09 -39.33 6.37
N THR A 34 43.88 -40.41 6.51
CA THR A 34 45.33 -40.44 6.22
C THR A 34 45.67 -39.92 4.83
N ASP A 35 44.84 -40.22 3.84
CA ASP A 35 45.06 -39.83 2.43
C ASP A 35 44.88 -38.32 2.20
N VAL A 36 44.00 -37.71 2.99
CA VAL A 36 43.72 -36.27 2.96
C VAL A 36 44.78 -35.50 3.75
N ALA A 37 45.21 -36.04 4.89
CA ALA A 37 46.30 -35.46 5.69
C ALA A 37 47.62 -35.42 4.90
N VAL A 38 47.97 -36.51 4.19
CA VAL A 38 49.17 -36.57 3.35
C VAL A 38 49.09 -35.60 2.16
N SER A 39 47.91 -35.46 1.54
CA SER A 39 47.72 -34.51 0.44
C SER A 39 47.84 -33.05 0.90
N LEU A 40 47.25 -32.71 2.05
CA LEU A 40 47.36 -31.37 2.63
C LEU A 40 48.78 -31.03 3.09
N GLN A 41 49.51 -32.02 3.60
CA GLN A 41 50.90 -31.85 4.01
C GLN A 41 51.81 -31.67 2.78
N ARG A 42 51.58 -32.42 1.69
CA ARG A 42 52.27 -32.20 0.40
C ARG A 42 51.95 -30.84 -0.22
N MET A 43 50.71 -30.35 -0.11
CA MET A 43 50.33 -29.02 -0.58
C MET A 43 50.97 -27.90 0.25
N ALA A 44 51.07 -28.08 1.57
CA ALA A 44 51.75 -27.15 2.46
C ALA A 44 53.27 -27.12 2.19
N ASP A 45 53.88 -28.28 1.92
CA ASP A 45 55.29 -28.37 1.55
C ASP A 45 55.53 -27.79 0.14
N GLN A 46 54.61 -27.98 -0.81
CA GLN A 46 54.68 -27.32 -2.13
C GLN A 46 54.60 -25.79 -2.05
N GLN A 47 53.90 -25.23 -1.06
CA GLN A 47 53.90 -23.77 -0.82
C GLN A 47 55.23 -23.27 -0.23
N ASN A 48 55.99 -24.10 0.47
CA ASN A 48 57.32 -23.77 1.00
C ASN A 48 58.48 -24.08 0.02
N ILE A 49 58.23 -24.89 -1.03
CA ILE A 49 59.20 -25.21 -2.09
C ILE A 49 59.23 -24.13 -3.21
N GLY A 50 58.59 -22.98 -3.00
CA GLY A 50 58.74 -21.78 -3.86
C GLY A 50 59.99 -20.93 -3.58
N ALA A 51 60.97 -21.41 -2.81
CA ALA A 51 62.08 -20.62 -2.30
C ALA A 51 63.50 -21.14 -2.65
N ALA A 52 63.66 -21.83 -3.78
CA ALA A 52 64.99 -22.15 -4.30
C ALA A 52 65.04 -22.03 -5.84
N GLY A 53 65.61 -20.92 -6.32
CA GLY A 53 66.06 -20.76 -7.70
C GLY A 53 65.15 -19.95 -8.61
N GLY A 54 65.47 -18.68 -8.84
CA GLY A 54 64.92 -17.90 -9.96
C GLY A 54 64.64 -16.43 -9.65
N LYS A 55 65.57 -15.57 -10.07
CA LYS A 55 65.51 -14.09 -10.23
C LYS A 55 64.29 -13.38 -9.61
N VAL A 56 64.50 -12.77 -8.44
CA VAL A 56 63.55 -11.87 -7.77
C VAL A 56 63.39 -10.58 -8.58
N SER A 57 62.30 -10.45 -9.36
CA SER A 57 61.76 -9.15 -9.72
C SER A 57 61.18 -8.51 -8.46
N ARG A 58 61.80 -7.43 -7.97
CA ARG A 58 61.30 -6.66 -6.82
C ARG A 58 59.94 -6.05 -7.15
N MET A 59 58.87 -6.70 -6.70
CA MET A 59 57.54 -6.11 -6.62
C MET A 59 57.61 -4.85 -5.73
N PRO A 60 57.10 -3.68 -6.19
CA PRO A 60 57.24 -2.42 -5.44
C PRO A 60 56.59 -2.53 -4.06
N ARG A 61 57.25 -1.94 -3.05
CA ARG A 61 56.85 -1.99 -1.63
C ARG A 61 55.40 -1.50 -1.38
N SER A 62 54.83 -0.71 -2.28
CA SER A 62 53.45 -0.21 -2.22
C SER A 62 52.37 -1.29 -2.39
N LEU A 63 52.62 -2.35 -3.17
CA LEU A 63 51.63 -3.40 -3.45
C LEU A 63 51.65 -4.53 -2.41
N ARG A 64 52.76 -4.69 -1.67
CA ARG A 64 52.89 -5.70 -0.60
C ARG A 64 52.14 -5.30 0.68
N GLY A 65 51.83 -4.01 0.84
CA GLY A 65 50.99 -3.49 1.93
C GLY A 65 49.49 -3.71 1.71
N TRP A 66 49.06 -3.80 0.45
CA TRP A 66 47.64 -3.92 0.09
C TRP A 66 47.13 -5.37 0.22
N ALA A 67 47.94 -6.36 -0.17
CA ALA A 67 47.57 -7.78 -0.07
C ALA A 67 47.68 -8.39 1.35
N ARG A 68 48.43 -7.76 2.27
CA ARG A 68 48.69 -8.31 3.63
C ARG A 68 47.77 -7.75 4.72
N ASN A 69 46.91 -6.78 4.38
CA ASN A 69 45.95 -6.17 5.30
C ASN A 69 44.49 -6.46 4.93
N TRP A 70 44.24 -7.45 4.07
CA TRP A 70 42.91 -8.02 3.85
C TRP A 70 42.53 -8.97 4.99
N SER A 71 42.61 -8.48 6.23
CA SER A 71 42.16 -9.23 7.39
C SER A 71 40.64 -9.13 7.43
N TRP A 72 39.93 -10.24 7.19
CA TRP A 72 38.48 -10.33 7.42
C TRP A 72 38.11 -9.90 8.86
N ARG A 73 39.09 -9.95 9.79
CA ARG A 73 39.01 -9.43 11.16
C ARG A 73 38.76 -7.92 11.28
N ARG A 74 39.09 -7.09 10.27
CA ARG A 74 38.78 -5.64 10.27
C ARG A 74 37.33 -5.37 9.82
N PHE A 75 36.81 -6.16 8.88
CA PHE A 75 35.39 -6.15 8.49
C PHE A 75 34.48 -6.70 9.59
N LEU A 76 35.01 -7.56 10.47
CA LEU A 76 34.33 -8.04 11.69
C LEU A 76 34.56 -7.16 12.92
N SER A 77 35.05 -5.93 12.75
CA SER A 77 35.11 -4.99 13.87
C SER A 77 33.70 -4.51 14.24
N LEU A 78 33.45 -4.30 15.54
CA LEU A 78 32.14 -3.93 16.08
C LEU A 78 31.47 -2.76 15.30
N PRO A 79 32.17 -1.68 14.91
CA PRO A 79 31.56 -0.59 14.13
C PRO A 79 31.07 -1.04 12.74
N HIS A 80 31.81 -1.91 12.06
CA HIS A 80 31.40 -2.41 10.74
C HIS A 80 30.20 -3.35 10.85
N LEU A 81 30.15 -4.17 11.90
CA LEU A 81 28.97 -5.00 12.20
C LEU A 81 27.74 -4.13 12.47
N LEU A 82 27.86 -3.05 13.25
CA LEU A 82 26.77 -2.10 13.49
C LEU A 82 26.31 -1.42 12.21
N VAL A 83 27.23 -1.03 11.32
CA VAL A 83 26.87 -0.49 10.00
C VAL A 83 26.15 -1.53 9.14
N CYS A 84 26.61 -2.78 9.11
CA CYS A 84 25.92 -3.85 8.37
C CYS A 84 24.52 -4.12 8.93
N VAL A 85 24.35 -4.13 10.25
CA VAL A 85 23.03 -4.25 10.90
C VAL A 85 22.15 -3.07 10.54
N TRP A 86 22.67 -1.84 10.55
CA TRP A 86 21.92 -0.65 10.18
C TRP A 86 21.51 -0.65 8.70
N VAL A 87 22.42 -1.01 7.78
CA VAL A 87 22.10 -1.18 6.35
C VAL A 87 21.08 -2.30 6.15
N GLY A 88 21.20 -3.41 6.89
CA GLY A 88 20.21 -4.49 6.87
C GLY A 88 18.84 -4.03 7.36
N ALA A 89 18.79 -3.25 8.44
CA ALA A 89 17.56 -2.67 8.97
C ALA A 89 16.92 -1.67 7.98
N LEU A 90 17.73 -0.85 7.31
CA LEU A 90 17.26 0.03 6.24
C LEU A 90 16.70 -0.76 5.06
N LEU A 91 17.43 -1.76 4.54
CA LEU A 91 16.94 -2.59 3.44
C LEU A 91 15.64 -3.33 3.81
N TYR A 92 15.54 -3.77 5.06
CA TYR A 92 14.33 -4.38 5.59
C TYR A 92 13.16 -3.39 5.58
N GLY A 93 13.31 -2.25 6.25
CA GLY A 93 12.23 -1.25 6.37
C GLY A 93 11.86 -0.58 5.06
N GLU A 94 12.82 -0.40 4.15
CA GLU A 94 12.63 0.37 2.91
C GLU A 94 12.17 -0.50 1.73
N ARG A 95 12.42 -1.81 1.77
CA ARG A 95 12.15 -2.72 0.64
C ARG A 95 11.42 -3.98 1.04
N TRP A 96 11.97 -4.79 1.96
CA TRP A 96 11.42 -6.12 2.24
C TRP A 96 10.07 -6.07 2.95
N VAL A 97 9.83 -5.13 3.85
CA VAL A 97 8.54 -5.02 4.56
C VAL A 97 7.37 -4.83 3.58
N PHE A 98 7.51 -3.93 2.61
CA PHE A 98 6.48 -3.69 1.60
C PHE A 98 6.34 -4.88 0.65
N GLU A 99 7.45 -5.50 0.29
CA GLU A 99 7.44 -6.64 -0.62
C GLU A 99 6.71 -7.84 0.00
N GLU A 100 7.03 -8.18 1.24
CA GLU A 100 6.43 -9.28 1.99
C GLU A 100 4.94 -9.05 2.25
N ALA A 101 4.57 -7.83 2.64
CA ALA A 101 3.18 -7.48 2.93
C ALA A 101 2.27 -7.64 1.71
N VAL A 102 2.76 -7.30 0.51
CA VAL A 102 2.00 -7.46 -0.74
C VAL A 102 2.04 -8.89 -1.24
N ARG A 103 3.16 -9.61 -1.06
CA ARG A 103 3.31 -11.00 -1.52
C ARG A 103 2.28 -11.93 -0.86
N ALA A 104 1.98 -11.71 0.42
CA ALA A 104 0.95 -12.45 1.14
C ALA A 104 -0.48 -12.28 0.58
N CYS A 105 -0.68 -11.33 -0.34
CA CYS A 105 -1.95 -11.10 -1.03
C CYS A 105 -1.95 -11.63 -2.47
N ALA A 106 -0.93 -12.39 -2.89
CA ALA A 106 -0.83 -12.91 -4.24
C ALA A 106 -2.07 -13.75 -4.59
N TRP A 107 -2.68 -13.47 -5.74
CA TRP A 107 -3.94 -14.09 -6.18
C TRP A 107 -3.86 -15.62 -6.19
N ASP A 108 -2.72 -16.16 -6.62
CA ASP A 108 -2.49 -17.61 -6.74
C ASP A 108 -2.50 -18.36 -5.40
N GLU A 109 -2.35 -17.67 -4.26
CA GLU A 109 -2.32 -18.30 -2.93
C GLU A 109 -3.72 -18.69 -2.44
N TRP A 110 -4.76 -18.02 -2.92
CA TRP A 110 -6.12 -18.17 -2.38
C TRP A 110 -7.22 -18.29 -3.45
N GLU A 111 -6.99 -17.83 -4.68
CA GLU A 111 -7.95 -17.97 -5.77
C GLU A 111 -7.91 -19.38 -6.38
N ARG A 112 -9.10 -19.93 -6.70
CA ARG A 112 -9.24 -21.20 -7.40
C ARG A 112 -10.24 -21.04 -8.51
N TRP A 113 -9.74 -20.91 -9.73
CA TRP A 113 -10.56 -20.71 -10.92
C TRP A 113 -10.52 -21.94 -11.84
N PRO A 114 -11.61 -22.27 -12.53
CA PRO A 114 -11.61 -23.33 -13.54
C PRO A 114 -10.59 -23.09 -14.66
N PRO A 115 -10.12 -24.14 -15.34
CA PRO A 115 -9.30 -23.96 -16.53
C PRO A 115 -10.06 -23.16 -17.59
N ASN A 116 -9.38 -22.22 -18.25
CA ASN A 116 -9.90 -21.29 -19.28
C ASN A 116 -10.74 -20.08 -18.78
N THR A 117 -10.72 -19.76 -17.49
CA THR A 117 -11.30 -18.50 -17.00
C THR A 117 -10.20 -17.50 -16.65
N THR A 118 -10.34 -16.26 -17.12
CA THR A 118 -9.47 -15.14 -16.72
C THR A 118 -10.21 -14.29 -15.69
N PRO A 119 -9.84 -14.33 -14.39
CA PRO A 119 -10.47 -13.47 -13.40
C PRO A 119 -10.11 -12.01 -13.64
N HIS A 120 -11.00 -11.10 -13.22
CA HIS A 120 -10.76 -9.66 -13.20
C HIS A 120 -10.31 -9.25 -11.81
N HIS A 121 -9.09 -8.74 -11.70
CA HIS A 121 -8.49 -8.37 -10.41
C HIS A 121 -8.74 -6.90 -10.09
N LEU A 122 -9.61 -6.66 -9.11
CA LEU A 122 -9.97 -5.33 -8.60
C LEU A 122 -9.37 -5.11 -7.21
N ILE A 123 -8.72 -3.96 -7.01
CA ILE A 123 -8.18 -3.55 -5.70
C ILE A 123 -8.87 -2.27 -5.24
N PHE A 124 -9.35 -2.29 -4.00
CA PHE A 124 -9.83 -1.10 -3.30
C PHE A 124 -8.71 -0.44 -2.51
N LEU A 125 -8.53 0.86 -2.71
CA LEU A 125 -7.62 1.69 -1.91
C LEU A 125 -8.43 2.72 -1.14
N ALA A 126 -8.47 2.59 0.19
CA ALA A 126 -9.16 3.52 1.07
C ALA A 126 -8.17 4.42 1.80
N ASP A 127 -8.64 5.61 2.17
CA ASP A 127 -8.00 6.56 3.09
C ASP A 127 -6.49 6.79 2.81
N PRO A 128 -6.07 7.11 1.57
CA PRO A 128 -4.69 7.47 1.34
C PRO A 128 -4.31 8.76 2.07
N GLN A 129 -5.27 9.65 2.35
CA GLN A 129 -5.16 10.82 3.23
C GLN A 129 -3.80 11.51 3.15
N LEU A 130 -3.49 12.11 1.99
CA LEU A 130 -2.22 12.79 1.77
C LEU A 130 -1.96 13.78 2.89
N THR A 131 -0.84 13.59 3.59
CA THR A 131 -0.44 14.45 4.70
C THR A 131 -0.11 15.83 4.14
N ASP A 132 -0.64 16.87 4.76
CA ASP A 132 -0.40 18.25 4.35
C ASP A 132 -0.19 19.14 5.60
N PRO A 133 0.08 20.45 5.44
CA PRO A 133 0.28 21.35 6.57
C PRO A 133 -0.91 21.47 7.55
N HIS A 134 -2.11 21.05 7.15
CA HIS A 134 -3.33 21.00 7.97
C HIS A 134 -3.40 19.74 8.83
N SER A 135 -2.71 18.65 8.46
CA SER A 135 -2.64 17.41 9.25
C SER A 135 -1.97 17.61 10.62
N TYR A 136 -0.86 18.37 10.61
CA TYR A 136 -0.06 18.65 11.80
C TYR A 136 0.24 20.16 11.90
N PRO A 137 -0.75 21.00 12.24
CA PRO A 137 -0.63 22.46 12.23
C PRO A 137 0.54 22.98 13.07
N ASP A 138 0.80 22.31 14.19
CA ASP A 138 1.79 22.72 15.17
C ASP A 138 3.21 22.23 14.84
N ARG A 139 3.39 21.50 13.72
CA ARG A 139 4.69 20.98 13.31
C ARG A 139 5.45 22.04 12.49
N PRO A 140 6.55 22.60 13.02
CA PRO A 140 7.29 23.64 12.32
C PRO A 140 8.08 23.08 11.15
N TRP A 141 8.44 23.96 10.21
CA TRP A 141 9.49 23.66 9.23
C TRP A 141 10.83 23.45 9.97
N PRO A 142 11.66 22.46 9.58
CA PRO A 142 11.54 21.56 8.43
C PRO A 142 10.81 20.23 8.71
N LEU A 143 10.37 19.98 9.95
CA LEU A 143 9.77 18.71 10.34
C LEU A 143 8.48 18.42 9.58
N SER A 144 7.65 19.43 9.30
CA SER A 144 6.44 19.27 8.49
C SER A 144 6.77 18.78 7.08
N THR A 145 7.74 19.40 6.41
CA THR A 145 8.21 18.96 5.09
C THR A 145 8.78 17.55 5.11
N PHE A 146 9.58 17.21 6.13
CA PHE A 146 10.09 15.84 6.29
C PHE A 146 8.96 14.82 6.48
N THR A 147 7.89 15.19 7.18
CA THR A 147 6.72 14.33 7.42
C THR A 147 6.03 14.01 6.11
N VAL A 148 5.72 15.05 5.33
CA VAL A 148 5.11 14.92 4.00
C VAL A 148 5.96 14.05 3.10
N TRP A 149 7.28 14.32 3.03
CA TRP A 149 8.20 13.53 2.23
C TRP A 149 8.25 12.05 2.67
N HIS A 150 8.22 11.78 3.98
CA HIS A 150 8.27 10.43 4.50
C HIS A 150 6.98 9.66 4.19
N THR A 151 5.82 10.25 4.41
CA THR A 151 4.52 9.62 4.13
C THR A 151 4.30 9.42 2.63
N ASP A 152 4.74 10.36 1.79
CA ASP A 152 4.73 10.22 0.33
C ASP A 152 5.57 9.03 -0.14
N ASN A 153 6.78 8.88 0.39
CA ASN A 153 7.63 7.75 0.04
C ASN A 153 7.04 6.42 0.52
N TYR A 154 6.42 6.40 1.70
CA TYR A 154 5.71 5.23 2.20
C TYR A 154 4.59 4.82 1.24
N MET A 155 3.68 5.74 0.91
CA MET A 155 2.56 5.48 -0.01
C MET A 155 3.05 5.04 -1.39
N LYS A 156 4.04 5.75 -1.94
CA LYS A 156 4.61 5.45 -3.24
C LYS A 156 5.20 4.04 -3.29
N ARG A 157 5.96 3.64 -2.27
CA ARG A 157 6.56 2.29 -2.20
C ARG A 157 5.51 1.21 -2.07
N SER A 158 4.54 1.39 -1.18
CA SER A 158 3.41 0.47 -1.02
C SER A 158 2.68 0.28 -2.35
N TYR A 159 2.34 1.37 -3.02
CA TYR A 159 1.61 1.33 -4.28
C TYR A 159 2.43 0.73 -5.43
N ILE A 160 3.73 1.05 -5.52
CA ILE A 160 4.62 0.44 -6.52
C ILE A 160 4.70 -1.07 -6.32
N GLN A 161 4.84 -1.55 -5.08
CA GLN A 161 4.87 -2.99 -4.81
C GLN A 161 3.53 -3.66 -5.15
N LEU A 162 2.43 -3.02 -4.78
CA LEU A 162 1.08 -3.48 -5.11
C LEU A 162 0.88 -3.61 -6.63
N SER A 163 1.20 -2.58 -7.40
CA SER A 163 1.07 -2.61 -8.87
C SER A 163 2.01 -3.63 -9.52
N LYS A 164 3.27 -3.72 -9.06
CA LYS A 164 4.29 -4.61 -9.63
C LYS A 164 4.12 -6.08 -9.28
N GLN A 165 3.50 -6.43 -8.17
CA GLN A 165 3.34 -7.82 -7.76
C GLN A 165 1.96 -8.33 -8.13
N LEU A 166 0.91 -7.60 -7.75
CA LEU A 166 -0.48 -8.04 -7.93
C LEU A 166 -1.02 -7.76 -9.32
N HIS A 167 -0.45 -6.82 -10.07
CA HIS A 167 -0.86 -6.58 -11.46
C HIS A 167 -2.38 -6.39 -11.64
N PRO A 168 -3.07 -5.58 -10.81
CA PRO A 168 -4.53 -5.46 -10.87
C PRO A 168 -5.00 -4.92 -12.22
N ASP A 169 -6.19 -5.35 -12.64
CA ASP A 169 -6.88 -4.83 -13.83
C ASP A 169 -7.56 -3.49 -13.52
N THR A 170 -8.07 -3.33 -12.29
CA THR A 170 -8.68 -2.07 -11.84
C THR A 170 -8.22 -1.72 -10.44
N VAL A 171 -7.87 -0.45 -10.23
CA VAL A 171 -7.72 0.13 -8.89
C VAL A 171 -8.82 1.15 -8.66
N PHE A 172 -9.54 0.98 -7.56
CA PHE A 172 -10.65 1.82 -7.17
C PHE A 172 -10.32 2.54 -5.86
N PHE A 173 -10.10 3.84 -5.94
CA PHE A 173 -9.92 4.68 -4.74
C PHE A 173 -11.27 4.95 -4.12
N LEU A 174 -11.40 4.61 -2.84
CA LEU A 174 -12.63 4.70 -2.08
C LEU A 174 -12.90 6.08 -1.48
N GLY A 175 -12.04 7.07 -1.74
CA GLY A 175 -12.19 8.44 -1.24
C GLY A 175 -11.21 8.78 -0.12
N ASP A 176 -11.50 9.85 0.60
CA ASP A 176 -10.66 10.45 1.65
C ASP A 176 -9.19 10.66 1.21
N LEU A 177 -9.03 11.35 0.09
CA LEU A 177 -7.75 11.48 -0.60
C LEU A 177 -6.77 12.43 0.10
N PHE A 178 -7.30 13.47 0.75
CA PHE A 178 -6.52 14.55 1.37
C PHE A 178 -7.02 14.79 2.79
N ASP A 179 -6.11 14.81 3.76
CA ASP A 179 -6.46 15.04 5.17
C ASP A 179 -6.97 16.48 5.40
N GLY A 180 -6.34 17.47 4.76
CA GLY A 180 -6.78 18.86 4.79
C GLY A 180 -7.88 19.22 3.78
N GLY A 181 -8.40 18.25 3.00
CA GLY A 181 -9.29 18.52 1.85
C GLY A 181 -10.55 19.33 2.20
N ARG A 182 -10.96 19.34 3.47
CA ARG A 182 -12.01 20.21 4.01
C ARG A 182 -11.75 21.71 3.76
N GLU A 183 -10.50 22.13 3.71
CA GLU A 183 -10.13 23.53 3.51
C GLU A 183 -10.04 23.90 2.01
N TRP A 184 -10.35 22.97 1.09
CA TRP A 184 -10.38 23.24 -0.34
C TRP A 184 -11.58 24.09 -0.75
N LYS A 185 -11.27 25.31 -1.21
CA LYS A 185 -12.23 26.28 -1.74
C LYS A 185 -12.33 26.16 -3.26
N THR A 186 -13.56 26.24 -3.78
CA THR A 186 -13.81 26.44 -5.21
C THR A 186 -13.57 27.91 -5.57
N ALA A 187 -13.23 28.19 -6.84
CA ALA A 187 -13.01 29.54 -7.37
C ALA A 187 -14.11 30.57 -7.03
N HIS A 188 -15.33 30.11 -6.77
CA HIS A 188 -16.52 30.96 -6.50
C HIS A 188 -17.18 30.71 -5.14
N GLY A 189 -16.60 29.88 -4.27
CA GLY A 189 -17.18 29.52 -2.97
C GLY A 189 -16.80 30.50 -1.86
N ASN A 190 -17.78 31.02 -1.12
CA ASN A 190 -17.53 31.88 0.03
C ASN A 190 -16.80 31.11 1.15
N SER A 191 -15.73 31.73 1.65
CA SER A 191 -14.72 31.18 2.55
C SER A 191 -15.07 31.19 4.04
N GLU A 192 -16.33 31.42 4.39
CA GLU A 192 -16.75 31.40 5.78
C GLU A 192 -17.31 30.04 6.14
N ASP A 193 -16.80 29.48 7.25
CA ASP A 193 -17.48 28.39 7.93
C ASP A 193 -18.95 28.74 8.09
N GLN A 194 -19.82 27.77 7.77
CA GLN A 194 -21.24 27.93 8.02
C GLN A 194 -21.46 28.29 9.49
N ALA A 195 -22.45 29.13 9.78
CA ALA A 195 -22.65 29.68 11.12
C ALA A 195 -22.74 28.60 12.23
N TRP A 196 -23.24 27.40 11.90
CA TRP A 196 -23.33 26.27 12.84
C TRP A 196 -21.98 25.56 13.10
N ALA A 197 -21.00 25.72 12.20
CA ALA A 197 -19.66 25.16 12.30
C ALA A 197 -18.70 26.10 13.04
N LYS A 198 -19.01 27.41 13.06
CA LYS A 198 -18.26 28.42 13.84
C LYS A 198 -18.22 28.01 15.32
N GLY A 199 -17.02 27.84 15.86
CA GLY A 199 -16.78 27.43 17.25
C GLY A 199 -16.75 25.91 17.51
N ARG A 200 -17.04 25.06 16.50
CA ARG A 200 -16.92 23.59 16.62
C ARG A 200 -15.54 23.05 16.21
N ARG A 201 -14.69 23.87 15.59
CA ARG A 201 -13.33 23.48 15.21
C ARG A 201 -12.48 23.15 16.46
N PRO A 202 -11.58 22.16 16.40
CA PRO A 202 -10.63 21.89 17.48
C PRO A 202 -9.81 23.13 17.84
N ALA A 203 -9.55 23.35 19.14
CA ALA A 203 -8.82 24.53 19.62
C ALA A 203 -7.42 24.70 19.00
N LYS A 204 -6.79 23.60 18.57
CA LYS A 204 -5.50 23.62 17.87
C LYS A 204 -5.60 24.23 16.48
N GLU A 205 -6.66 23.93 15.74
CA GLU A 205 -6.86 24.41 14.38
C GLU A 205 -7.33 25.86 14.34
N GLN A 206 -8.13 26.29 15.32
CA GLN A 206 -8.72 27.63 15.37
C GLN A 206 -7.70 28.77 15.18
N LYS A 207 -6.48 28.59 15.70
CA LYS A 207 -5.39 29.57 15.59
C LYS A 207 -4.83 29.70 14.16
N HIS A 208 -4.98 28.66 13.35
CA HIS A 208 -4.37 28.56 12.03
C HIS A 208 -5.35 28.84 10.89
N VAL A 209 -6.66 28.79 11.13
CA VAL A 209 -7.71 28.97 10.10
C VAL A 209 -7.54 30.24 9.27
N GLU A 210 -7.26 31.38 9.92
CA GLU A 210 -7.07 32.65 9.20
C GLU A 210 -5.84 32.60 8.29
N ASN A 211 -4.75 31.99 8.76
CA ASN A 211 -3.52 31.83 7.99
C ASN A 211 -3.71 30.85 6.84
N TRP A 212 -4.41 29.73 7.08
CA TRP A 212 -4.74 28.74 6.06
C TRP A 212 -5.58 29.35 4.95
N GLY A 213 -6.61 30.12 5.32
CA GLY A 213 -7.48 30.78 4.37
C GLY A 213 -6.77 31.80 3.45
N LYS A 214 -5.62 32.34 3.88
CA LYS A 214 -4.77 33.25 3.10
C LYS A 214 -3.70 32.53 2.28
N ARG A 215 -3.15 31.42 2.76
CA ARG A 215 -1.99 30.74 2.15
C ARG A 215 -2.37 29.58 1.23
N TYR A 216 -3.46 28.88 1.49
CA TYR A 216 -3.82 27.63 0.81
C TYR A 216 -5.10 27.82 -0.01
N GLY A 217 -4.94 28.44 -1.18
CA GLY A 217 -6.00 28.64 -2.17
C GLY A 217 -6.18 27.45 -3.12
N GLU A 218 -6.96 27.64 -4.17
CA GLU A 218 -7.23 26.62 -5.21
C GLU A 218 -5.94 26.06 -5.83
N ASP A 219 -4.97 26.92 -6.15
CA ASP A 219 -3.69 26.50 -6.73
C ASP A 219 -2.93 25.50 -5.85
N PHE A 220 -3.01 25.65 -4.52
CA PHE A 220 -2.40 24.71 -3.60
C PHE A 220 -3.05 23.33 -3.71
N TRP A 221 -4.38 23.26 -3.74
CA TRP A 221 -5.10 22.00 -3.84
C TRP A 221 -4.91 21.32 -5.20
N LEU A 222 -4.79 22.10 -6.28
CA LEU A 222 -4.40 21.56 -7.59
C LEU A 222 -2.99 20.95 -7.56
N GLN A 223 -2.05 21.55 -6.83
CA GLN A 223 -0.71 20.98 -6.62
C GLN A 223 -0.75 19.72 -5.76
N GLU A 224 -1.61 19.66 -4.74
CA GLU A 224 -1.83 18.47 -3.93
C GLU A 224 -2.46 17.34 -4.75
N TYR A 225 -3.42 17.65 -5.63
CA TYR A 225 -3.96 16.69 -6.59
C TYR A 225 -2.91 16.20 -7.59
N ALA A 226 -2.06 17.10 -8.09
CA ALA A 226 -0.91 16.70 -8.91
C ALA A 226 0.08 15.83 -8.13
N ARG A 227 0.29 16.09 -6.83
CA ARG A 227 1.11 15.26 -5.94
C ARG A 227 0.50 13.86 -5.77
N PHE A 228 -0.81 13.75 -5.55
CA PHE A 228 -1.53 12.49 -5.54
C PHE A 228 -1.31 11.72 -6.84
N SER A 229 -1.52 12.38 -7.99
CA SER A 229 -1.34 11.76 -9.31
C SER A 229 0.10 11.26 -9.53
N ARG A 230 1.12 11.99 -9.08
CA ARG A 230 2.53 11.56 -9.16
C ARG A 230 2.84 10.32 -8.31
N ILE A 231 2.13 10.12 -7.20
CA ILE A 231 2.32 8.97 -6.32
C ILE A 231 1.61 7.74 -6.90
N PHE A 232 0.39 7.91 -7.40
CA PHE A 232 -0.45 6.79 -7.82
C PHE A 232 -0.50 6.65 -9.35
N SER A 233 -1.08 7.62 -10.06
CA SER A 233 -1.30 7.56 -11.52
C SER A 233 -0.01 7.34 -12.32
N ASP A 234 1.06 8.10 -12.04
CA ASP A 234 2.33 7.99 -12.78
C ASP A 234 2.99 6.61 -12.59
N ASN A 235 2.73 5.96 -11.47
CA ASN A 235 3.32 4.67 -11.11
C ASN A 235 2.41 3.48 -11.46
N TRP A 236 1.25 3.72 -12.08
CA TRP A 236 0.27 2.70 -12.42
C TRP A 236 0.81 1.62 -13.36
N ASN A 237 1.53 2.05 -14.41
CA ASN A 237 2.03 1.19 -15.47
C ASN A 237 3.36 0.49 -15.13
N LEU A 238 3.89 0.66 -13.91
CA LEU A 238 5.19 0.07 -13.53
C LEU A 238 5.17 -1.45 -13.38
N GLY A 239 4.00 -2.08 -13.23
CA GLY A 239 3.82 -3.54 -13.34
C GLY A 239 3.80 -4.05 -14.79
N GLY A 240 3.89 -3.17 -15.79
CA GLY A 240 3.78 -3.54 -17.20
C GLY A 240 2.33 -3.70 -17.67
N GLN A 241 2.12 -3.48 -18.97
CA GLN A 241 0.90 -3.90 -19.65
C GLN A 241 0.93 -5.42 -19.78
N LYS A 242 -0.06 -6.12 -19.21
CA LYS A 242 -0.26 -7.53 -19.51
C LYS A 242 -0.49 -7.63 -21.01
N ARG A 243 0.42 -8.35 -21.69
CA ARG A 243 0.43 -8.57 -23.13
C ARG A 243 -0.97 -8.92 -23.63
N GLU A 244 -1.31 -8.34 -24.79
CA GLU A 244 -2.32 -8.79 -25.74
C GLU A 244 -2.43 -10.32 -25.67
N LEU A 245 -3.50 -10.81 -25.03
CA LEU A 245 -3.83 -12.22 -25.08
C LEU A 245 -4.39 -12.43 -26.48
N ASP A 246 -3.49 -12.70 -27.42
CA ASP A 246 -3.78 -13.05 -28.81
C ASP A 246 -4.49 -14.42 -28.79
N ARG A 247 -5.76 -14.40 -28.41
CA ARG A 247 -6.67 -15.52 -28.64
C ARG A 247 -6.86 -15.52 -30.14
N GLY A 248 -6.34 -16.54 -30.82
CA GLY A 248 -6.35 -16.72 -32.28
C GLY A 248 -7.73 -16.79 -32.96
N ASP A 249 -8.76 -16.18 -32.34
CA ASP A 249 -10.14 -16.04 -32.80
C ASP A 249 -10.55 -14.55 -32.83
N GLY A 250 -9.74 -13.65 -33.39
CA GLY A 250 -10.14 -12.30 -33.84
C GLY A 250 -10.76 -11.31 -32.81
N ASN A 251 -11.02 -11.74 -31.57
CA ASN A 251 -11.60 -10.97 -30.47
C ASN A 251 -10.54 -10.84 -29.37
N SER A 252 -9.58 -9.97 -29.60
CA SER A 252 -8.67 -9.48 -28.57
C SER A 252 -9.50 -8.70 -27.53
N LEU A 253 -9.85 -9.34 -26.39
CA LEU A 253 -10.36 -8.63 -25.23
C LEU A 253 -9.24 -7.72 -24.72
N ARG A 254 -9.33 -6.43 -25.05
CA ARG A 254 -8.44 -5.42 -24.52
C ARG A 254 -8.77 -5.23 -23.04
N VAL A 255 -7.97 -5.84 -22.17
CA VAL A 255 -8.04 -5.57 -20.73
C VAL A 255 -7.41 -4.20 -20.51
N TYR A 256 -8.24 -3.16 -20.45
CA TYR A 256 -7.80 -1.81 -20.12
C TYR A 256 -7.57 -1.75 -18.61
N ARG A 257 -6.34 -1.40 -18.23
CA ARG A 257 -6.02 -1.10 -16.83
C ARG A 257 -6.55 0.27 -16.45
N GLU A 258 -7.51 0.32 -15.53
CA GLU A 258 -8.22 1.54 -15.16
C GLU A 258 -7.94 1.97 -13.71
N ILE A 259 -7.71 3.27 -13.52
CA ILE A 259 -7.74 3.91 -12.21
C ILE A 259 -9.05 4.66 -12.09
N MET A 260 -9.85 4.25 -11.11
CA MET A 260 -11.07 4.92 -10.74
C MET A 260 -10.86 5.69 -9.45
N ILE A 261 -11.18 6.99 -9.49
CA ILE A 261 -11.14 7.83 -8.31
C ILE A 261 -12.57 8.18 -7.93
N TRP A 262 -12.95 7.81 -6.71
CA TRP A 262 -14.13 8.36 -6.08
C TRP A 262 -13.73 9.64 -5.35
N ASP A 263 -14.16 10.79 -5.88
CA ASP A 263 -13.90 12.11 -5.33
C ASP A 263 -15.19 12.89 -5.09
N SER A 264 -15.05 14.01 -4.39
CA SER A 264 -16.15 14.93 -4.05
C SER A 264 -16.75 15.65 -5.27
N VAL A 265 -16.13 15.55 -6.44
CA VAL A 265 -16.70 16.02 -7.72
C VAL A 265 -17.78 15.03 -8.19
N HIS A 266 -17.56 13.73 -7.98
CA HIS A 266 -18.49 12.64 -8.32
C HIS A 266 -19.12 12.02 -7.07
N LYS A 267 -20.01 12.77 -6.42
CA LYS A 267 -20.67 12.38 -5.16
C LYS A 267 -21.20 10.93 -5.18
N SER A 268 -22.20 10.67 -6.02
CA SER A 268 -22.82 9.35 -6.11
C SER A 268 -22.83 8.87 -7.55
N ARG A 269 -22.37 7.64 -7.78
CA ARG A 269 -22.17 7.09 -9.13
C ARG A 269 -22.45 5.60 -9.19
N VAL A 270 -22.70 5.12 -10.41
CA VAL A 270 -22.88 3.71 -10.72
C VAL A 270 -21.89 3.32 -11.80
N ASP A 271 -20.99 2.39 -11.46
CA ASP A 271 -20.01 1.85 -12.39
C ASP A 271 -20.32 0.38 -12.67
N VAL A 272 -19.96 -0.09 -13.86
CA VAL A 272 -19.95 -1.52 -14.17
C VAL A 272 -18.50 -1.91 -14.38
N ILE A 273 -18.00 -2.81 -13.52
CA ILE A 273 -16.63 -3.30 -13.60
C ILE A 273 -16.73 -4.82 -13.70
N ALA A 274 -16.18 -5.37 -14.78
CA ALA A 274 -16.33 -6.76 -15.16
C ALA A 274 -17.82 -7.19 -15.18
N ASN A 275 -18.19 -8.14 -14.33
CA ASN A 275 -19.54 -8.69 -14.20
C ASN A 275 -20.29 -8.17 -12.96
N HIS A 276 -19.89 -7.02 -12.41
CA HIS A 276 -20.50 -6.43 -11.22
C HIS A 276 -20.88 -4.96 -11.42
N THR A 277 -21.93 -4.55 -10.72
CA THR A 277 -22.33 -3.14 -10.60
C THR A 277 -21.83 -2.58 -9.27
N PHE A 278 -21.11 -1.47 -9.31
CA PHE A 278 -20.63 -0.75 -8.13
C PHE A 278 -21.48 0.50 -7.95
N VAL A 279 -22.17 0.60 -6.82
CA VAL A 279 -22.96 1.78 -6.46
C VAL A 279 -22.21 2.49 -5.35
N SER A 280 -21.62 3.64 -5.67
CA SER A 280 -20.90 4.46 -4.69
C SER A 280 -21.82 5.59 -4.24
N VAL A 281 -22.02 5.70 -2.93
CA VAL A 281 -22.91 6.69 -2.30
C VAL A 281 -22.09 7.60 -1.39
N ASP A 282 -21.87 8.84 -1.82
CA ASP A 282 -21.24 9.87 -0.99
C ASP A 282 -22.34 10.73 -0.40
N ALA A 283 -22.60 10.50 0.87
CA ALA A 283 -23.66 11.16 1.60
C ALA A 283 -23.19 11.45 3.02
N LEU A 284 -23.59 12.60 3.54
CA LEU A 284 -23.67 12.76 4.98
C LEU A 284 -24.74 11.82 5.54
N SER A 285 -24.72 11.57 6.85
CA SER A 285 -25.72 10.71 7.48
C SER A 285 -27.13 11.19 7.16
N LEU A 286 -27.88 10.40 6.38
CA LEU A 286 -29.27 10.72 6.02
C LEU A 286 -30.17 10.77 7.25
N SER A 287 -29.79 10.10 8.34
CA SER A 287 -30.47 10.23 9.64
C SER A 287 -30.41 11.65 10.21
N ALA A 288 -29.44 12.47 9.81
CA ALA A 288 -29.37 13.88 10.20
C ALA A 288 -30.44 14.73 9.50
N GLY A 289 -30.94 14.29 8.33
CA GLY A 289 -32.08 14.91 7.65
C GLY A 289 -33.38 14.80 8.45
N VAL A 290 -33.47 13.82 9.36
CA VAL A 290 -34.61 13.58 10.27
C VAL A 290 -34.43 14.29 11.62
N SER A 291 -33.43 15.17 11.75
CA SER A 291 -33.25 15.96 12.98
C SER A 291 -34.32 17.05 13.12
N ASP A 292 -34.49 17.62 14.32
CA ASP A 292 -35.41 18.75 14.60
C ASP A 292 -35.04 20.06 13.86
N ARG A 293 -34.12 20.00 12.89
CA ARG A 293 -33.70 21.14 12.10
C ARG A 293 -34.74 21.44 11.00
N PRO A 294 -34.90 22.71 10.62
CA PRO A 294 -35.81 23.08 9.55
C PRO A 294 -35.37 22.44 8.23
N VAL A 295 -36.35 21.95 7.47
CA VAL A 295 -36.13 21.27 6.17
C VAL A 295 -35.39 22.16 5.17
N SER A 296 -35.54 23.48 5.26
CA SER A 296 -34.81 24.44 4.42
C SER A 296 -33.29 24.38 4.60
N GLU A 297 -32.79 23.96 5.77
CA GLU A 297 -31.36 23.80 6.05
C GLU A 297 -30.84 22.42 5.67
N THR A 298 -31.66 21.37 5.79
CA THR A 298 -31.25 19.98 5.53
C THR A 298 -31.41 19.58 4.07
N ALA A 299 -32.42 20.10 3.37
CA ALA A 299 -32.73 19.74 1.99
C ALA A 299 -31.58 19.98 1.00
N PRO A 300 -30.81 21.09 1.05
CA PRO A 300 -29.67 21.28 0.14
C PRO A 300 -28.59 20.20 0.27
N ILE A 301 -28.54 19.52 1.43
CA ILE A 301 -27.54 18.51 1.77
C ILE A 301 -28.02 17.11 1.40
N THR A 302 -29.27 16.76 1.75
CA THR A 302 -29.79 15.38 1.55
C THR A 302 -30.41 15.16 0.17
N LYS A 303 -31.03 16.18 -0.42
CA LYS A 303 -31.78 16.05 -1.68
C LYS A 303 -30.97 15.46 -2.84
N PRO A 304 -29.70 15.87 -3.10
CA PRO A 304 -28.93 15.27 -4.20
C PRO A 304 -28.75 13.76 -4.06
N VAL A 305 -28.60 13.27 -2.83
CA VAL A 305 -28.45 11.84 -2.54
C VAL A 305 -29.79 11.13 -2.66
N GLU A 306 -30.87 11.72 -2.15
CA GLU A 306 -32.23 11.18 -2.30
C GLU A 306 -32.63 11.05 -3.78
N ASP A 307 -32.38 12.09 -4.58
CA ASP A 307 -32.62 12.09 -6.02
C ASP A 307 -31.82 10.99 -6.73
N PHE A 308 -30.56 10.79 -6.32
CA PHE A 308 -29.75 9.67 -6.82
C PHE A 308 -30.34 8.32 -6.43
N LEU A 309 -30.68 8.11 -5.16
CA LEU A 309 -31.23 6.83 -4.66
C LEU A 309 -32.58 6.50 -5.31
N ASN A 310 -33.42 7.50 -5.58
CA ASN A 310 -34.68 7.33 -6.28
C ASN A 310 -34.47 6.85 -7.73
N ASN A 311 -33.39 7.29 -8.38
CA ASN A 311 -33.07 6.97 -9.77
C ASN A 311 -32.04 5.84 -9.94
N VAL A 312 -31.44 5.33 -8.86
CA VAL A 312 -30.30 4.39 -8.94
C VAL A 312 -30.63 3.11 -9.70
N LYS A 313 -31.86 2.60 -9.59
CA LYS A 313 -32.31 1.41 -10.31
C LYS A 313 -32.33 1.65 -11.83
N VAL A 314 -32.81 2.81 -12.26
CA VAL A 314 -32.82 3.23 -13.67
C VAL A 314 -31.38 3.38 -14.18
N THR A 315 -30.54 4.08 -13.42
CA THR A 315 -29.12 4.30 -13.77
C THR A 315 -28.36 2.98 -13.89
N LYS A 316 -28.57 2.05 -12.95
CA LYS A 316 -27.96 0.71 -12.96
C LYS A 316 -28.34 -0.06 -14.22
N ARG A 317 -29.63 -0.14 -14.55
CA ARG A 317 -30.11 -0.85 -15.74
C ARG A 317 -29.55 -0.26 -17.03
N LYS A 318 -29.50 1.07 -17.12
CA LYS A 318 -28.86 1.77 -18.25
C LYS A 318 -27.37 1.45 -18.36
N ALA A 319 -26.65 1.44 -17.24
CA ALA A 319 -25.21 1.17 -17.22
C ALA A 319 -24.89 -0.29 -17.61
N VAL A 320 -25.62 -1.26 -17.04
CA VAL A 320 -25.45 -2.69 -17.38
C VAL A 320 -25.77 -2.94 -18.85
N ALA A 321 -26.88 -2.39 -19.34
CA ALA A 321 -27.27 -2.59 -20.72
C ALA A 321 -26.28 -1.97 -21.71
N ARG A 322 -25.75 -0.79 -21.39
CA ARG A 322 -24.67 -0.15 -22.16
C ARG A 322 -23.41 -1.02 -22.19
N GLU A 323 -23.00 -1.58 -21.06
CA GLU A 323 -21.82 -2.43 -20.99
C GLU A 323 -22.00 -3.74 -21.78
N LEU A 324 -23.16 -4.37 -21.67
CA LEU A 324 -23.47 -5.58 -22.45
C LEU A 324 -23.50 -5.32 -23.96
N ASP A 325 -24.04 -4.18 -24.39
CA ASP A 325 -24.00 -3.81 -25.80
C ASP A 325 -22.59 -3.48 -26.26
N TYR A 326 -21.79 -2.78 -25.45
CA TYR A 326 -20.37 -2.55 -25.72
C TYR A 326 -19.61 -3.88 -25.91
N GLN A 327 -19.81 -4.85 -25.02
CA GLN A 327 -19.23 -6.19 -25.13
C GLN A 327 -19.73 -6.96 -26.37
N ALA A 328 -20.98 -6.73 -26.78
CA ALA A 328 -21.54 -7.29 -28.00
C ALA A 328 -21.13 -6.55 -29.29
N GLY A 329 -20.31 -5.50 -29.20
CA GLY A 329 -19.91 -4.65 -30.34
C GLY A 329 -21.06 -3.81 -30.91
N LYS A 330 -22.10 -3.55 -30.11
CA LYS A 330 -23.27 -2.74 -30.48
C LYS A 330 -23.19 -1.37 -29.82
N GLU A 331 -23.57 -0.34 -30.58
CA GLU A 331 -23.67 1.00 -30.03
C GLU A 331 -25.14 1.33 -29.70
N ARG A 332 -25.43 1.64 -28.43
CA ARG A 332 -26.72 2.18 -28.02
C ARG A 332 -26.76 3.68 -28.27
N ILE A 333 -27.21 4.07 -29.46
CA ILE A 333 -27.48 5.47 -29.78
C ILE A 333 -28.97 5.73 -29.61
N LEU A 334 -29.31 6.69 -28.77
CA LEU A 334 -30.68 7.19 -28.72
C LEU A 334 -30.88 8.19 -29.86
N GLN A 335 -31.57 7.77 -30.92
CA GLN A 335 -31.89 8.64 -32.04
C GLN A 335 -33.26 9.28 -31.81
N TYR A 336 -33.30 10.61 -31.77
CA TYR A 336 -34.55 11.35 -31.78
C TYR A 336 -34.93 11.69 -33.21
N PRO A 337 -36.16 11.41 -33.66
CA PRO A 337 -36.64 11.94 -34.93
C PRO A 337 -36.68 13.47 -34.82
N HIS A 338 -36.19 14.16 -35.85
CA HIS A 338 -36.28 15.62 -35.90
C HIS A 338 -37.72 16.02 -36.29
N SER A 339 -38.57 16.26 -35.29
CA SER A 339 -39.95 16.72 -35.47
C SER A 339 -40.19 18.01 -34.70
N VAL A 340 -40.74 19.02 -35.37
CA VAL A 340 -41.23 20.24 -34.72
C VAL A 340 -42.62 19.98 -34.18
N GLN A 341 -42.81 20.15 -32.88
CA GLN A 341 -44.10 19.98 -32.18
C GLN A 341 -44.33 21.19 -31.27
N ASP A 342 -45.60 21.58 -31.10
CA ASP A 342 -45.96 22.58 -30.12
C ASP A 342 -45.73 22.04 -28.70
N VAL A 343 -45.21 22.90 -27.81
CA VAL A 343 -44.79 22.51 -26.45
C VAL A 343 -45.94 21.87 -25.65
N GLU A 344 -47.17 22.30 -25.90
CA GLU A 344 -48.39 21.82 -25.24
C GLU A 344 -48.88 20.47 -25.76
N LEU A 345 -48.50 20.09 -26.99
CA LEU A 345 -48.92 18.86 -27.66
C LEU A 345 -47.84 17.76 -27.62
N ALA A 346 -46.64 18.09 -27.13
CA ALA A 346 -45.54 17.15 -27.05
C ALA A 346 -45.80 16.04 -26.01
N ASP A 347 -45.64 14.78 -26.42
CA ASP A 347 -45.76 13.64 -25.53
C ASP A 347 -44.47 13.44 -24.72
N TYR A 348 -44.44 14.02 -23.52
CA TYR A 348 -43.35 13.83 -22.56
C TYR A 348 -43.44 12.49 -21.82
N ALA A 349 -44.56 11.77 -21.89
CA ALA A 349 -44.78 10.54 -21.13
C ALA A 349 -44.11 9.33 -21.80
N HIS A 350 -44.01 9.30 -23.12
CA HIS A 350 -43.43 8.17 -23.89
C HIS A 350 -42.11 8.50 -24.59
N MET A 351 -41.30 9.39 -24.01
CA MET A 351 -39.99 9.68 -24.59
C MET A 351 -39.12 8.42 -24.67
N PRO A 352 -38.44 8.18 -25.80
CA PRO A 352 -37.48 7.09 -25.91
C PRO A 352 -36.44 7.20 -24.81
N THR A 353 -36.17 6.08 -24.12
CA THR A 353 -35.15 6.04 -23.08
C THR A 353 -34.16 4.90 -23.36
N LEU A 354 -32.93 5.06 -22.89
CA LEU A 354 -31.93 3.99 -22.91
C LEU A 354 -32.17 2.91 -21.84
N ASP A 355 -33.21 3.07 -21.01
CA ASP A 355 -33.54 2.09 -19.97
C ASP A 355 -34.22 0.87 -20.60
N PRO A 356 -33.64 -0.34 -20.46
CA PRO A 356 -34.28 -1.56 -20.97
C PRO A 356 -35.56 -1.96 -20.20
N GLY A 357 -35.92 -1.26 -19.11
CA GLY A 357 -37.10 -1.57 -18.31
C GLY A 357 -36.81 -2.58 -17.18
N PRO A 358 -37.79 -2.89 -16.31
CA PRO A 358 -37.57 -3.63 -15.06
C PRO A 358 -37.16 -5.08 -15.26
N ASN A 359 -37.43 -5.65 -16.43
CA ASN A 359 -37.02 -6.99 -16.82
C ASN A 359 -35.69 -6.99 -17.60
N GLY A 360 -34.98 -5.86 -17.62
CA GLY A 360 -33.68 -5.72 -18.25
C GLY A 360 -32.58 -6.51 -17.54
N PRO A 361 -31.43 -6.70 -18.19
CA PRO A 361 -30.31 -7.40 -17.59
C PRO A 361 -29.76 -6.65 -16.37
N GLU A 362 -29.40 -7.39 -15.34
CA GLU A 362 -28.75 -6.86 -14.13
C GLU A 362 -27.53 -7.70 -13.74
N PHE A 363 -26.52 -7.02 -13.22
CA PHE A 363 -25.38 -7.66 -12.56
C PHE A 363 -25.52 -7.58 -11.04
N PRO A 364 -24.86 -8.48 -10.28
CA PRO A 364 -24.74 -8.35 -8.84
C PRO A 364 -24.24 -6.96 -8.43
N THR A 365 -24.74 -6.45 -7.31
CA THR A 365 -24.46 -5.09 -6.86
C THR A 365 -23.58 -5.07 -5.62
N ILE A 366 -22.50 -4.30 -5.68
CA ILE A 366 -21.63 -3.96 -4.56
C ILE A 366 -21.90 -2.50 -4.19
N LEU A 367 -22.31 -2.28 -2.95
CA LEU A 367 -22.59 -0.95 -2.40
C LEU A 367 -21.35 -0.44 -1.66
N LEU A 368 -20.86 0.73 -2.06
CA LEU A 368 -19.76 1.45 -1.43
C LEU A 368 -20.32 2.71 -0.76
N THR A 369 -20.02 2.91 0.52
CA THR A 369 -20.47 4.08 1.30
C THR A 369 -19.41 4.47 2.33
N HIS A 370 -19.15 5.77 2.45
CA HIS A 370 -18.30 6.33 3.50
C HIS A 370 -19.01 6.31 4.86
N VAL A 371 -20.33 6.48 4.87
CA VAL A 371 -21.13 6.51 6.10
C VAL A 371 -21.75 5.13 6.35
N PRO A 372 -21.61 4.55 7.56
CA PRO A 372 -22.27 3.30 7.91
C PRO A 372 -23.79 3.40 7.74
N LEU A 373 -24.41 2.44 7.04
CA LEU A 373 -25.85 2.46 6.71
C LEU A 373 -26.74 2.51 7.94
N TYR A 374 -26.45 1.67 8.94
CA TYR A 374 -27.11 1.69 10.24
C TYR A 374 -26.32 0.85 11.24
N ARG A 375 -26.29 1.29 12.50
CA ARG A 375 -25.69 0.56 13.61
C ARG A 375 -26.42 0.91 14.89
N ASN A 376 -26.77 -0.10 15.70
CA ASN A 376 -27.40 0.13 16.99
C ASN A 376 -26.49 0.99 17.90
N PRO A 377 -27.04 1.98 18.63
CA PRO A 377 -26.29 2.73 19.63
C PRO A 377 -25.60 1.79 20.62
N GLY A 378 -24.35 2.08 20.98
CA GLY A 378 -23.60 1.25 21.93
C GLY A 378 -23.04 -0.05 21.36
N THR A 379 -23.12 -0.29 20.05
CA THR A 379 -22.45 -1.45 19.44
C THR A 379 -20.93 -1.23 19.40
N PRO A 380 -20.08 -2.16 19.86
CA PRO A 380 -18.63 -1.99 19.94
C PRO A 380 -17.93 -2.20 18.59
N CYS A 381 -16.96 -1.35 18.24
CA CYS A 381 -16.31 -1.28 16.92
C CYS A 381 -15.47 -2.53 16.53
N GLY A 382 -15.53 -3.59 17.34
CA GLY A 382 -14.75 -4.82 17.19
C GLY A 382 -13.49 -4.79 18.06
N PRO A 383 -12.86 -5.96 18.26
CA PRO A 383 -11.67 -6.10 19.11
C PRO A 383 -10.41 -5.45 18.53
N LEU A 384 -10.41 -5.15 17.22
CA LEU A 384 -9.25 -4.60 16.48
C LEU A 384 -9.31 -3.08 16.29
N ARG A 385 -10.36 -2.40 16.78
CA ARG A 385 -10.43 -0.92 16.77
C ARG A 385 -10.28 -0.37 18.18
N GLU A 386 -9.71 0.83 18.30
CA GLU A 386 -9.53 1.48 19.58
C GLU A 386 -10.87 1.80 20.27
N HIS A 387 -11.05 1.17 21.43
CA HIS A 387 -11.94 1.44 22.57
C HIS A 387 -13.48 1.54 22.39
N TRP A 388 -14.16 1.30 23.51
CA TRP A 388 -15.60 1.09 23.68
C TRP A 388 -16.48 2.17 23.06
N PRO A 389 -17.72 1.82 22.64
CA PRO A 389 -18.64 2.81 22.09
C PRO A 389 -18.86 3.93 23.13
N PRO A 390 -18.91 5.20 22.70
CA PRO A 390 -18.94 6.36 23.61
C PRO A 390 -20.16 6.38 24.54
N ASN A 391 -21.21 5.61 24.22
CA ASN A 391 -22.40 5.48 25.05
C ASN A 391 -22.56 4.04 25.55
N SER A 392 -22.85 3.89 26.84
CA SER A 392 -23.25 2.61 27.42
C SER A 392 -24.55 2.10 26.75
N PRO A 393 -24.67 0.80 26.42
CA PRO A 393 -25.89 0.26 25.85
C PRO A 393 -27.05 0.49 26.81
N THR A 394 -28.15 1.05 26.30
CA THR A 394 -29.38 1.24 27.07
C THR A 394 -29.88 -0.12 27.55
N LYS A 395 -30.28 -0.22 28.83
CA LYS A 395 -30.65 -1.48 29.53
C LYS A 395 -31.76 -2.33 28.88
N ARG A 396 -32.33 -1.93 27.74
CA ARG A 396 -33.43 -2.61 27.05
C ARG A 396 -33.02 -3.63 25.99
N SER A 397 -31.75 -3.71 25.57
CA SER A 397 -31.28 -4.74 24.61
C SER A 397 -30.61 -5.93 25.30
N ASN A 398 -31.27 -6.50 26.31
CA ASN A 398 -30.83 -7.75 26.96
C ASN A 398 -31.54 -8.97 26.36
N HIS A 399 -31.56 -9.09 25.03
CA HIS A 399 -31.91 -10.35 24.37
C HIS A 399 -30.90 -10.68 23.28
N ALA A 400 -30.45 -11.94 23.29
CA ALA A 400 -29.45 -12.56 22.44
C ALA A 400 -27.97 -12.20 22.71
N ARG A 401 -27.51 -12.51 23.93
CA ARG A 401 -26.09 -12.84 24.14
C ARG A 401 -25.86 -14.25 23.57
N LEU A 402 -25.43 -14.34 22.31
CA LEU A 402 -24.95 -15.60 21.74
C LEU A 402 -23.78 -16.12 22.61
N PRO A 403 -23.79 -17.39 23.03
CA PRO A 403 -22.72 -17.92 23.87
C PRO A 403 -21.39 -17.88 23.12
N ARG A 404 -20.34 -17.44 23.82
CA ARG A 404 -18.94 -17.55 23.39
C ARG A 404 -18.68 -18.99 22.94
N SER A 405 -18.38 -19.18 21.65
CA SER A 405 -17.77 -20.41 21.16
C SER A 405 -16.53 -20.70 22.01
N GLN A 406 -16.61 -21.76 22.80
CA GLN A 406 -15.43 -22.32 23.45
C GLN A 406 -14.44 -22.73 22.35
N LYS A 407 -13.18 -22.34 22.52
CA LYS A 407 -12.07 -22.86 21.73
C LYS A 407 -11.99 -24.36 21.97
N THR A 408 -12.32 -25.17 20.96
CA THR A 408 -11.87 -26.57 20.92
C THR A 408 -10.39 -26.58 20.49
N PRO A 409 -9.51 -27.25 21.22
CA PRO A 409 -8.15 -27.50 20.75
C PRO A 409 -8.19 -28.59 19.67
N SER A 410 -7.47 -28.31 18.59
CA SER A 410 -7.17 -29.23 17.49
C SER A 410 -6.51 -30.51 18.02
N ALA A 411 -7.01 -31.65 17.57
CA ALA A 411 -6.29 -32.91 17.43
C ALA A 411 -6.52 -33.41 16.00
#